data_AF-A0A096BFX9-F1
#
_entry.id   AF-A0A096BFX9-F1
#
_cell.length_a   1.000
_cell.length_b   1.000
_cell.length_c   1.000
_cell.angle_alpha   90.00
_cell.angle_beta   90.00
_cell.angle_gamma   90.00
#
_symmetry.space_group_name_H-M   'P 1'
#
loop_
_entity.id
_entity.type
_entity.pdbx_description
1 polymer ?
#
loop_
_entity_poly.entity_id
_entity_poly.type
_entity_poly.pdbx_seq_one_letter_code
_entity_poly.pdbx_strand_id
1 'polypeptide(L)'
;MKYNESGYVIRISERVLIQMCLSGLEAYCIFHKESGKKKNKLETYGQIWGHEVRLPNNRVLYCIEMLTIDTSAVRGKDFVECNEDALMLKRDIMTSFWPQYDFLGDFHTHPYNHYKEVLDNKWYEFSEGDYESIENWSDYWKKHNYRVGIVLSIANMKRSSSKEPSWIDNSTIEFTLGNYRFWIKGYVSYQDEKGNLKLTKHDDKNVILDCPSIVGLIGDYCDFGRVIDERGLKHKCGSI
;
A
#
# COMPACT_ATOMS: atom_id res chain seq x y z
N MET A 1 -14.50 -5.25 -15.78
CA MET A 1 -13.72 -6.45 -16.16
C MET A 1 -14.22 -7.63 -15.35
N LYS A 2 -14.62 -8.74 -15.98
CA LYS A 2 -15.01 -9.95 -15.22
C LYS A 2 -13.83 -10.51 -14.43
N TYR A 3 -14.11 -11.30 -13.40
CA TYR A 3 -13.07 -12.06 -12.69
C TYR A 3 -12.29 -12.95 -13.66
N ASN A 4 -10.96 -12.96 -13.52
CA ASN A 4 -10.07 -13.73 -14.37
C ASN A 4 -9.66 -15.01 -13.65
N GLU A 5 -10.29 -16.12 -14.04
CA GLU A 5 -9.97 -17.46 -13.51
C GLU A 5 -8.52 -17.89 -13.78
N SER A 6 -7.86 -17.30 -14.78
CA SER A 6 -6.43 -17.56 -15.03
C SER A 6 -5.54 -16.88 -13.98
N GLY A 7 -6.05 -15.86 -13.28
CA GLY A 7 -5.41 -15.15 -12.18
C GLY A 7 -4.72 -13.84 -12.56
N TYR A 8 -4.16 -13.20 -11.54
CA TYR A 8 -3.59 -11.87 -11.55
C TYR A 8 -2.17 -11.86 -10.97
N VAL A 9 -1.36 -10.92 -11.41
CA VAL A 9 -0.06 -10.58 -10.82
C VAL A 9 -0.06 -9.08 -10.57
N ILE A 10 0.24 -8.67 -9.35
CA ILE A 10 0.54 -7.29 -8.98
C ILE A 10 2.05 -7.20 -8.84
N ARG A 11 2.72 -6.45 -9.72
CA ARG A 11 4.16 -6.20 -9.64
C ARG A 11 4.43 -4.80 -9.12
N ILE A 12 5.13 -4.70 -8.00
CA ILE A 12 5.58 -3.43 -7.41
C ILE A 12 7.02 -3.16 -7.86
N SER A 13 7.22 -2.01 -8.51
CA SER A 13 8.57 -1.53 -8.85
C SER A 13 9.34 -1.04 -7.62
N GLU A 14 10.67 -1.01 -7.73
CA GLU A 14 11.57 -0.50 -6.69
C GLU A 14 11.17 0.89 -6.19
N ARG A 15 10.91 1.80 -7.13
CA ARG A 15 10.56 3.19 -6.83
C ARG A 15 9.28 3.27 -5.99
N VAL A 16 8.30 2.42 -6.28
CA VAL A 16 7.03 2.39 -5.55
C VAL A 16 7.26 1.82 -4.16
N LEU A 17 8.02 0.73 -4.00
CA LEU A 17 8.38 0.19 -2.69
C LEU A 17 9.07 1.24 -1.80
N ILE A 18 10.06 1.94 -2.35
CA ILE A 18 10.78 3.01 -1.64
C ILE A 18 9.80 4.11 -1.23
N GLN A 19 8.95 4.58 -2.14
CA GLN A 19 7.99 5.64 -1.85
C GLN A 19 6.96 5.23 -0.77
N MET A 20 6.47 3.99 -0.82
CA MET A 20 5.59 3.43 0.21
C MET A 20 6.26 3.45 1.58
N CYS A 21 7.52 3.00 1.65
CA CYS A 21 8.29 2.99 2.90
C CYS A 21 8.56 4.41 3.42
N LEU A 22 8.98 5.33 2.55
CA LEU A 22 9.28 6.72 2.92
C LEU A 22 8.04 7.41 3.48
N SER A 23 6.94 7.41 2.73
CA SER A 23 5.72 8.11 3.11
C SER A 23 5.00 7.45 4.28
N GLY A 24 4.98 6.12 4.31
CA GLY A 24 4.42 5.37 5.43
C GLY A 24 5.19 5.58 6.73
N LEU A 25 6.53 5.49 6.71
CA LEU A 25 7.35 5.72 7.90
C LEU A 25 7.31 7.16 8.38
N GLU A 26 7.26 8.13 7.47
CA GLU A 26 7.10 9.54 7.83
C GLU A 26 5.80 9.74 8.63
N ALA A 27 4.67 9.29 8.08
CA ALA A 27 3.37 9.38 8.75
C ALA A 27 3.29 8.61 10.07
N TYR A 28 4.02 7.50 10.15
CA TYR A 28 4.08 6.65 11.33
C TYR A 28 4.88 7.30 12.46
N CYS A 29 6.05 7.87 12.16
CA CYS A 29 7.03 8.31 13.17
C CYS A 29 7.02 9.82 13.42
N ILE A 30 6.73 10.64 12.42
CA ILE A 30 6.89 12.09 12.49
C ILE A 30 5.58 12.73 12.95
N PHE A 31 5.69 13.72 13.84
CA PHE A 31 4.52 14.46 14.30
C PHE A 31 4.08 15.48 13.25
N HIS A 32 2.90 15.26 12.67
CA HIS A 32 2.20 16.22 11.83
C HIS A 32 1.42 17.21 12.69
N LYS A 33 1.52 18.50 12.36
CA LYS A 33 0.75 19.57 13.00
C LYS A 33 -0.51 19.80 12.19
N GLU A 34 -1.65 19.36 12.71
CA GLU A 34 -2.98 19.62 12.16
C GLU A 34 -3.84 20.30 13.21
N SER A 35 -4.43 21.45 12.88
CA SER A 35 -5.36 22.18 13.76
C SER A 35 -4.86 22.34 15.21
N GLY A 36 -3.56 22.63 15.37
CA GLY A 36 -2.90 22.81 16.66
C GLY A 36 -2.57 21.54 17.44
N LYS A 37 -3.00 20.36 16.99
CA LYS A 37 -2.67 19.06 17.60
C LYS A 37 -1.52 18.39 16.86
N LYS A 38 -0.61 17.77 17.62
CA LYS A 38 0.44 16.92 17.07
C LYS A 38 -0.09 15.49 16.97
N LYS A 39 -0.10 14.92 15.77
CA LYS A 39 -0.47 13.53 15.52
C LYS A 39 0.64 12.80 14.78
N ASN A 40 0.80 11.53 15.07
CA ASN A 40 1.60 10.55 14.32
C ASN A 40 0.77 9.26 14.20
N LYS A 41 1.33 8.21 13.60
CA LYS A 41 0.58 6.98 13.26
C LYS A 41 -0.64 7.33 12.43
N LEU A 42 -0.47 8.22 11.46
CA LEU A 42 -1.54 8.58 10.55
C LEU A 42 -1.54 7.60 9.38
N GLU A 43 -2.73 7.22 8.93
CA GLU A 43 -2.87 6.60 7.63
C GLU A 43 -2.42 7.56 6.55
N THR A 44 -1.84 7.02 5.48
CA THR A 44 -1.39 7.77 4.31
C THR A 44 -2.10 7.22 3.12
N TYR A 45 -2.67 8.07 2.28
CA TYR A 45 -3.29 7.67 1.03
C TYR A 45 -2.46 8.12 -0.17
N GLY A 46 -2.49 7.34 -1.23
CA GLY A 46 -1.88 7.68 -2.49
C GLY A 46 -2.49 6.92 -3.65
N GLN A 47 -2.13 7.37 -4.84
CA GLN A 47 -2.62 6.83 -6.10
C GLN A 47 -1.47 6.09 -6.78
N ILE A 48 -1.75 4.89 -7.26
CA ILE A 48 -0.78 4.04 -7.95
C ILE A 48 -1.00 4.10 -9.46
N TRP A 49 0.10 4.17 -10.20
CA TRP A 49 0.11 4.37 -11.64
C TRP A 49 1.04 3.37 -12.32
N GLY A 50 0.68 2.98 -13.53
CA GLY A 50 1.46 2.02 -14.29
C GLY A 50 0.69 1.48 -15.48
N HIS A 51 0.85 0.20 -15.79
CA HIS A 51 0.22 -0.37 -16.99
C HIS A 51 -0.20 -1.83 -16.77
N GLU A 52 -1.11 -2.28 -17.62
CA GLU A 52 -1.63 -3.65 -17.65
C GLU A 52 -1.00 -4.43 -18.81
N VAL A 53 -0.63 -5.69 -18.56
CA VAL A 53 -0.12 -6.62 -19.58
C VAL A 53 -0.89 -7.94 -19.49
N ARG A 54 -1.37 -8.45 -20.64
CA ARG A 54 -1.90 -9.81 -20.75
C ARG A 54 -0.72 -10.78 -20.90
N LEU A 55 -0.56 -11.71 -19.96
CA LEU A 55 0.48 -12.74 -20.02
C LEU A 55 0.08 -13.90 -20.94
N PRO A 56 1.04 -14.71 -21.46
CA PRO A 56 0.76 -15.83 -22.36
C PRO A 56 -0.20 -16.89 -21.78
N ASN A 57 -0.20 -17.08 -20.46
CA ASN A 57 -1.11 -17.97 -19.76
C ASN A 57 -2.45 -17.32 -19.39
N ASN A 58 -2.82 -16.23 -20.08
CA ASN A 58 -4.05 -15.49 -19.91
C ASN A 58 -4.22 -14.78 -18.56
N ARG A 59 -3.18 -14.79 -17.71
CA ARG A 59 -3.10 -13.94 -16.52
C ARG A 59 -3.02 -12.48 -16.89
N VAL A 60 -3.45 -11.63 -15.97
CA VAL A 60 -3.28 -10.17 -16.08
C VAL A 60 -2.16 -9.74 -15.14
N LEU A 61 -1.18 -9.01 -15.65
CA LEU A 61 -0.11 -8.40 -14.88
C LEU A 61 -0.38 -6.90 -14.78
N TYR A 62 -0.49 -6.40 -13.55
CA TYR A 62 -0.50 -4.98 -13.24
C TYR A 62 0.90 -4.56 -12.80
N CYS A 63 1.61 -3.83 -13.66
CA CYS A 63 2.92 -3.26 -13.36
C CYS A 63 2.75 -1.89 -12.72
N ILE A 64 3.05 -1.77 -11.43
CA ILE A 64 2.94 -0.51 -10.67
C ILE A 64 4.30 0.18 -10.67
N GLU A 65 4.37 1.30 -11.38
CA GLU A 65 5.61 2.00 -11.71
C GLU A 65 5.77 3.30 -10.92
N MET A 66 4.67 3.93 -10.51
CA MET A 66 4.70 5.18 -9.77
C MET A 66 3.64 5.23 -8.66
N LEU A 67 4.00 5.85 -7.54
CA LEU A 67 3.10 6.16 -6.44
C LEU A 67 3.12 7.67 -6.22
N THR A 68 1.95 8.29 -6.15
CA THR A 68 1.80 9.70 -5.82
C THR A 68 1.00 9.84 -4.53
N ILE A 69 1.57 10.45 -3.50
CA ILE A 69 0.90 10.64 -2.21
C ILE A 69 -0.12 11.78 -2.29
N ASP A 70 -1.29 11.59 -1.69
CA ASP A 70 -2.36 12.58 -1.64
C ASP A 70 -2.20 13.40 -0.35
N THR A 71 -1.43 14.48 -0.44
CA THR A 71 -1.24 15.40 0.71
C THR A 71 -2.52 16.16 1.08
N SER A 72 -3.53 16.15 0.22
CA SER A 72 -4.86 16.72 0.44
C SER A 72 -5.87 15.74 1.05
N ALA A 73 -5.50 14.47 1.24
CA ALA A 73 -6.37 13.48 1.88
C ALA A 73 -6.65 13.85 3.35
N VAL A 74 -7.86 13.54 3.83
CA VAL A 74 -8.20 13.68 5.25
C VAL A 74 -7.74 12.43 5.97
N ARG A 75 -6.89 12.58 6.99
CA ARG A 75 -6.12 11.48 7.58
C ARG A 75 -6.39 11.33 9.06
N GLY A 76 -6.74 10.13 9.47
CA GLY A 76 -6.88 9.67 10.84
C GLY A 76 -5.81 8.65 11.19
N LYS A 77 -5.94 8.06 12.38
CA LYS A 77 -5.14 6.89 12.78
C LYS A 77 -5.70 5.57 12.25
N ASP A 78 -7.01 5.56 12.04
CA ASP A 78 -7.81 4.39 11.71
C ASP A 78 -8.74 4.69 10.51
N PHE A 79 -8.44 5.75 9.75
CA PHE A 79 -9.16 6.10 8.53
C PHE A 79 -8.32 7.00 7.63
N VAL A 80 -8.60 6.94 6.33
CA VAL A 80 -8.18 7.94 5.36
C VAL A 80 -9.24 8.14 4.30
N GLU A 81 -9.48 9.39 3.93
CA GLU A 81 -10.43 9.76 2.88
C GLU A 81 -9.69 10.48 1.76
N CYS A 82 -9.81 9.95 0.54
CA CYS A 82 -9.20 10.54 -0.64
C CYS A 82 -9.89 11.85 -1.05
N ASN A 83 -9.19 12.66 -1.85
CA ASN A 83 -9.76 13.86 -2.45
C ASN A 83 -9.90 13.63 -3.96
N GLU A 84 -11.13 13.62 -4.46
CA GLU A 84 -11.42 13.34 -5.88
C GLU A 84 -10.74 14.32 -6.83
N ASP A 85 -10.66 15.61 -6.48
CA ASP A 85 -9.99 16.63 -7.29
C ASP A 85 -8.49 16.34 -7.43
N ALA A 86 -7.88 15.73 -6.41
CA ALA A 86 -6.48 15.32 -6.46
C ALA A 86 -6.24 14.23 -7.51
N LEU A 87 -7.15 13.25 -7.63
CA LEU A 87 -7.08 12.23 -8.68
C LEU A 87 -7.18 12.85 -10.07
N MET A 88 -8.12 13.77 -10.26
CA MET A 88 -8.31 14.42 -11.56
C MET A 88 -7.10 15.26 -11.95
N LEU A 89 -6.60 16.10 -11.04
CA LEU A 89 -5.39 16.89 -11.25
C LEU A 89 -4.18 16.01 -11.59
N LYS A 90 -3.97 14.94 -10.82
CA LYS A 90 -2.84 14.03 -11.05
C LYS A 90 -2.99 13.28 -12.35
N ARG A 91 -4.20 12.88 -12.73
CA ARG A 91 -4.45 12.23 -14.04
C ARG A 91 -4.06 13.15 -15.20
N ASP A 92 -4.37 14.44 -15.14
CA ASP A 92 -4.00 15.39 -16.20
C ASP A 92 -2.46 15.52 -16.32
N ILE A 93 -1.77 15.61 -15.19
CA ILE A 93 -0.30 15.65 -15.15
C ILE A 93 0.30 14.34 -15.66
N MET A 94 -0.17 13.20 -15.16
CA MET A 94 0.32 11.88 -15.53
C MET A 94 0.12 11.61 -17.02
N THR A 95 -1.03 11.97 -17.57
CA THR A 95 -1.31 11.84 -19.01
C THR A 95 -0.39 12.75 -19.84
N SER A 96 -0.06 13.93 -19.33
CA SER A 96 0.81 14.90 -20.04
C SER A 96 2.27 14.46 -20.07
N PHE A 97 2.80 13.90 -18.97
CA PHE A 97 4.23 13.56 -18.86
C PHE A 97 4.53 12.08 -19.09
N TRP A 98 3.61 11.18 -18.76
CA TRP A 98 3.73 9.72 -18.87
C TRP A 98 2.45 9.09 -19.46
N PRO A 99 2.11 9.37 -20.73
CA PRO A 99 0.88 8.87 -21.36
C PRO A 99 0.79 7.33 -21.43
N GLN A 100 1.91 6.63 -21.26
CA GLN A 100 1.95 5.17 -21.15
C GLN A 100 1.49 4.64 -19.79
N TYR A 101 1.40 5.50 -18.77
CA TYR A 101 0.92 5.12 -17.44
C TYR A 101 -0.54 5.53 -17.28
N ASP A 102 -1.34 4.56 -16.88
CA ASP A 102 -2.71 4.76 -16.43
C ASP A 102 -2.76 4.73 -14.89
N PHE A 103 -3.79 5.35 -14.33
CA PHE A 103 -4.17 5.16 -12.95
C PHE A 103 -4.48 3.67 -12.75
N LEU A 104 -3.97 2.99 -11.74
CA LEU A 104 -4.32 1.58 -11.49
C LEU A 104 -5.25 1.41 -10.29
N GLY A 105 -5.26 2.37 -9.37
CA GLY A 105 -6.04 2.32 -8.15
C GLY A 105 -5.28 3.03 -7.04
N ASP A 106 -5.35 2.49 -5.82
CA ASP A 106 -4.85 3.19 -4.65
C ASP A 106 -3.87 2.41 -3.78
N PHE A 107 -3.29 3.19 -2.88
CA PHE A 107 -2.41 2.77 -1.83
C PHE A 107 -2.86 3.45 -0.54
N HIS A 108 -2.95 2.68 0.54
CA HIS A 108 -3.01 3.26 1.87
C HIS A 108 -2.16 2.52 2.90
N THR A 109 -2.03 3.08 4.10
CA THR A 109 -1.24 2.47 5.17
C THR A 109 -2.09 2.22 6.41
N HIS A 110 -1.88 1.10 7.09
CA HIS A 110 -2.44 0.87 8.42
C HIS A 110 -1.37 0.92 9.52
N PRO A 111 -1.37 1.96 10.37
CA PRO A 111 -0.37 2.12 11.42
C PRO A 111 -0.79 1.45 12.73
N TYR A 112 0.02 0.52 13.24
CA TYR A 112 -0.25 -0.21 14.48
C TYR A 112 0.79 0.01 15.56
N ASN A 113 0.41 -0.23 16.82
CA ASN A 113 1.32 -0.08 17.95
C ASN A 113 2.34 -1.22 18.04
N HIS A 114 1.90 -2.45 17.83
CA HIS A 114 2.72 -3.63 18.08
C HIS A 114 2.49 -4.73 17.06
N TYR A 115 3.59 -5.31 16.55
CA TYR A 115 3.54 -6.28 15.45
C TYR A 115 2.72 -7.55 15.75
N LYS A 116 2.69 -8.00 17.01
CA LYS A 116 1.90 -9.18 17.40
C LYS A 116 0.40 -9.00 17.18
N GLU A 117 -0.14 -7.82 17.48
CA GLU A 117 -1.56 -7.55 17.31
C GLU A 117 -1.95 -7.63 15.83
N VAL A 118 -1.05 -7.19 14.96
CA VAL A 118 -1.23 -7.27 13.50
C VAL A 118 -1.28 -8.72 13.03
N LEU A 119 -0.41 -9.59 13.54
CA LEU A 119 -0.39 -11.00 13.18
C LEU A 119 -1.60 -11.76 13.75
N ASP A 120 -1.91 -11.56 15.03
CA ASP A 120 -2.96 -12.30 15.73
C ASP A 120 -4.35 -11.99 15.15
N ASN A 121 -4.55 -10.77 14.65
CA ASN A 121 -5.83 -10.33 14.09
C ASN A 121 -5.82 -10.12 12.56
N LYS A 122 -4.70 -10.44 11.90
CA LYS A 122 -4.49 -10.20 10.45
C LYS A 122 -4.79 -8.76 10.01
N TRP A 123 -4.42 -7.78 10.81
CA TRP A 123 -4.63 -6.37 10.49
C TRP A 123 -3.76 -5.82 9.34
N TYR A 124 -3.03 -6.70 8.64
CA TYR A 124 -2.43 -6.41 7.35
C TYR A 124 -3.42 -6.56 6.17
N GLU A 125 -4.66 -6.92 6.46
CA GLU A 125 -5.74 -7.05 5.49
C GLU A 125 -6.58 -5.77 5.44
N PHE A 126 -7.20 -5.50 4.28
CA PHE A 126 -8.26 -4.51 4.12
C PHE A 126 -9.35 -4.73 5.19
N SER A 127 -9.70 -3.67 5.88
CA SER A 127 -10.85 -3.57 6.77
C SER A 127 -12.17 -3.57 5.99
N GLU A 128 -13.29 -3.69 6.70
CA GLU A 128 -14.63 -3.53 6.10
C GLU A 128 -14.75 -2.16 5.40
N GLY A 129 -14.23 -1.10 6.03
CA GLY A 129 -14.25 0.26 5.48
C GLY A 129 -13.48 0.37 4.15
N ASP A 130 -12.41 -0.39 3.98
CA ASP A 130 -11.64 -0.42 2.74
C ASP A 130 -12.45 -1.04 1.60
N TYR A 131 -13.14 -2.18 1.86
CA TYR A 131 -14.06 -2.75 0.87
C TYR A 131 -15.21 -1.80 0.56
N GLU A 132 -15.84 -1.22 1.58
CA GLU A 132 -16.96 -0.28 1.40
C GLU A 132 -16.55 0.94 0.56
N SER A 133 -15.35 1.48 0.77
CA SER A 133 -14.83 2.63 0.03
C SER A 133 -14.71 2.38 -1.48
N ILE A 134 -14.56 1.12 -1.90
CA ILE A 134 -14.45 0.72 -3.30
C ILE A 134 -15.79 0.19 -3.84
N GLU A 135 -16.44 -0.70 -3.10
CA GLU A 135 -17.64 -1.39 -3.57
C GLU A 135 -18.89 -0.51 -3.52
N ASN A 136 -19.07 0.32 -2.49
CA ASN A 136 -20.21 1.24 -2.40
C ASN A 136 -20.06 2.42 -3.38
N TRP A 137 -18.83 2.72 -3.80
CA TRP A 137 -18.50 3.74 -4.80
C TRP A 137 -18.19 3.13 -6.17
N SER A 138 -18.74 1.94 -6.45
CA SER A 138 -18.53 1.17 -7.67
C SER A 138 -18.67 2.00 -8.95
N ASP A 139 -19.68 2.86 -9.08
CA ASP A 139 -19.87 3.66 -10.30
C ASP A 139 -18.76 4.70 -10.51
N TYR A 140 -18.30 5.34 -9.43
CA TYR A 140 -17.17 6.25 -9.46
C TYR A 140 -15.89 5.52 -9.87
N TRP A 141 -15.57 4.42 -9.21
CA TRP A 141 -14.34 3.68 -9.47
C TRP A 141 -14.32 2.99 -10.84
N LYS A 142 -15.48 2.56 -11.36
CA LYS A 142 -15.60 2.09 -12.75
C LYS A 142 -15.27 3.18 -13.76
N LYS A 143 -15.75 4.42 -13.55
CA LYS A 143 -15.44 5.56 -14.43
C LYS A 143 -13.94 5.85 -14.47
N HIS A 144 -13.25 5.63 -13.36
CA HIS A 144 -11.81 5.83 -13.24
C HIS A 144 -10.98 4.57 -13.52
N ASN A 145 -11.64 3.47 -13.91
CA ASN A 145 -11.03 2.18 -14.18
C ASN A 145 -10.15 1.72 -12.99
N TYR A 146 -10.66 1.71 -11.76
CA TYR A 146 -9.91 1.13 -10.64
C TYR A 146 -9.64 -0.35 -10.88
N ARG A 147 -8.43 -0.84 -10.56
CA ARG A 147 -7.96 -2.22 -10.79
C ARG A 147 -7.27 -2.83 -9.59
N VAL A 148 -6.47 -2.06 -8.86
CA VAL A 148 -5.57 -2.58 -7.82
C VAL A 148 -5.66 -1.72 -6.56
N GLY A 149 -5.79 -2.37 -5.41
CA GLY A 149 -5.64 -1.75 -4.09
C GLY A 149 -4.45 -2.34 -3.35
N ILE A 150 -3.67 -1.50 -2.69
CA ILE A 150 -2.54 -1.94 -1.86
C ILE A 150 -2.63 -1.32 -0.47
N VAL A 151 -2.48 -2.17 0.56
CA VAL A 151 -2.26 -1.72 1.94
C VAL A 151 -0.82 -2.01 2.37
N LEU A 152 -0.19 -1.04 3.02
CA LEU A 152 1.04 -1.22 3.79
C LEU A 152 0.76 -1.06 5.28
N SER A 153 0.83 -2.15 6.03
CA SER A 153 0.74 -2.11 7.48
C SER A 153 2.11 -1.91 8.11
N ILE A 154 2.20 -1.04 9.13
CA ILE A 154 3.45 -0.69 9.81
C ILE A 154 3.27 -0.85 11.31
N ALA A 155 4.17 -1.61 11.95
CA ALA A 155 4.17 -1.77 13.39
C ALA A 155 5.57 -1.70 13.99
N ASN A 156 5.66 -1.21 15.23
CA ASN A 156 6.91 -1.17 15.98
C ASN A 156 7.24 -2.54 16.60
N MET A 157 8.53 -2.82 16.70
CA MET A 157 9.13 -3.92 17.43
C MET A 157 10.06 -3.40 18.54
N LYS A 158 10.10 -4.11 19.67
CA LYS A 158 11.01 -3.77 20.80
C LYS A 158 12.50 -3.78 20.41
N ARG A 159 12.88 -4.62 19.45
CA ARG A 159 14.24 -4.78 18.96
C ARG A 159 14.22 -4.92 17.45
N SER A 160 15.31 -4.53 16.81
CA SER A 160 15.52 -4.82 15.41
C SER A 160 15.55 -6.33 15.17
N SER A 161 15.18 -6.73 13.97
CA SER A 161 15.18 -8.12 13.54
C SER A 161 15.86 -8.22 12.18
N SER A 162 16.79 -9.15 12.05
CA SER A 162 17.42 -9.53 10.77
C SER A 162 16.60 -10.61 10.05
N LYS A 163 15.28 -10.63 10.27
CA LYS A 163 14.41 -11.60 9.59
C LYS A 163 14.31 -11.18 8.13
N GLU A 164 14.72 -12.09 7.26
CA GLU A 164 14.59 -11.92 5.81
C GLU A 164 13.12 -11.69 5.41
N PRO A 165 12.88 -10.90 4.35
CA PRO A 165 11.56 -10.77 3.76
C PRO A 165 10.95 -12.15 3.44
N SER A 166 9.65 -12.29 3.66
CA SER A 166 8.95 -13.55 3.43
C SER A 166 7.51 -13.32 2.98
N TRP A 167 7.00 -14.20 2.14
CA TRP A 167 5.58 -14.23 1.79
C TRP A 167 4.79 -14.92 2.90
N ILE A 168 3.73 -14.27 3.37
CA ILE A 168 2.75 -14.89 4.28
C ILE A 168 1.78 -15.75 3.48
N ASP A 169 1.35 -15.24 2.33
CA ASP A 169 0.52 -15.90 1.33
C ASP A 169 0.90 -15.37 -0.07
N ASN A 170 0.11 -15.72 -1.10
CA ASN A 170 0.42 -15.32 -2.48
C ASN A 170 0.36 -13.80 -2.69
N SER A 171 -0.43 -13.05 -1.92
CA SER A 171 -0.69 -11.63 -2.13
C SER A 171 -0.14 -10.75 -1.00
N THR A 172 0.59 -11.34 -0.03
CA THR A 172 1.07 -10.66 1.17
C THR A 172 2.56 -10.90 1.42
N ILE A 173 3.34 -9.82 1.50
CA ILE A 173 4.78 -9.84 1.80
C ILE A 173 5.02 -9.19 3.16
N GLU A 174 5.80 -9.85 4.02
CA GLU A 174 6.31 -9.31 5.28
C GLU A 174 7.80 -8.99 5.16
N PHE A 175 8.23 -7.84 5.71
CA PHE A 175 9.65 -7.48 5.80
C PHE A 175 9.94 -6.58 7.02
N THR A 176 11.22 -6.33 7.29
CA THR A 176 11.67 -5.52 8.43
C THR A 176 12.71 -4.51 8.02
N LEU A 177 12.55 -3.27 8.50
CA LEU A 177 13.57 -2.21 8.43
C LEU A 177 13.87 -1.75 9.86
N GLY A 178 15.10 -1.89 10.34
CA GLY A 178 15.44 -1.56 11.73
C GLY A 178 14.55 -2.32 12.72
N ASN A 179 13.78 -1.59 13.53
CA ASN A 179 12.77 -2.16 14.44
C ASN A 179 11.32 -1.92 14.01
N TYR A 180 11.09 -1.74 12.71
CA TYR A 180 9.76 -1.64 12.10
C TYR A 180 9.45 -2.92 11.34
N ARG A 181 8.27 -3.49 11.59
CA ARG A 181 7.71 -4.60 10.83
C ARG A 181 6.70 -4.05 9.83
N PHE A 182 6.80 -4.51 8.59
CA PHE A 182 5.93 -4.12 7.49
C PHE A 182 5.22 -5.32 6.90
N TRP A 183 4.01 -5.08 6.38
CA TRP A 183 3.28 -6.01 5.55
C TRP A 183 2.71 -5.27 4.35
N ILE A 184 2.94 -5.75 3.14
CA ILE A 184 2.30 -5.26 1.92
C ILE A 184 1.29 -6.32 1.49
N LYS A 185 0.03 -5.92 1.32
CA LYS A 185 -1.01 -6.79 0.76
C LYS A 185 -1.68 -6.15 -0.44
N GLY A 186 -1.82 -6.93 -1.51
CA GLY A 186 -2.41 -6.49 -2.77
C GLY A 186 -3.79 -7.11 -3.03
N TYR A 187 -4.69 -6.30 -3.58
CA TYR A 187 -6.06 -6.67 -3.95
C TYR A 187 -6.31 -6.28 -5.41
N VAL A 188 -7.13 -7.07 -6.10
CA VAL A 188 -7.57 -6.75 -7.47
C VAL A 188 -9.07 -6.53 -7.47
N SER A 189 -9.53 -5.55 -8.24
CA SER A 189 -10.96 -5.36 -8.47
C SER A 189 -11.44 -6.06 -9.72
N TYR A 190 -12.64 -6.61 -9.68
CA TYR A 190 -13.36 -7.19 -10.80
C TYR A 190 -14.82 -6.75 -10.76
N GLN A 191 -15.57 -7.05 -11.82
CA GLN A 191 -17.00 -6.80 -11.90
C GLN A 191 -17.77 -8.10 -11.68
N ASP A 192 -18.75 -8.06 -10.79
CA ASP A 192 -19.70 -9.15 -10.58
C ASP A 192 -20.70 -9.26 -11.76
N GLU A 193 -21.63 -10.21 -11.67
CA GLU A 193 -22.67 -10.43 -12.69
C GLU A 193 -23.59 -9.22 -12.91
N LYS A 194 -23.72 -8.37 -11.89
CA LYS A 194 -24.53 -7.14 -11.93
C LYS A 194 -23.73 -5.94 -12.44
N GLY A 195 -22.44 -6.12 -12.74
CA GLY A 195 -21.56 -5.05 -13.18
C GLY A 195 -21.09 -4.13 -12.06
N ASN A 196 -21.22 -4.54 -10.79
CA ASN A 196 -20.65 -3.81 -9.65
C ASN A 196 -19.20 -4.17 -9.46
N LEU A 197 -18.39 -3.17 -9.11
CA LEU A 197 -17.00 -3.40 -8.73
C LEU A 197 -16.95 -4.16 -7.39
N LYS A 198 -16.14 -5.20 -7.34
CA LYS A 198 -15.85 -6.06 -6.20
C LYS A 198 -14.36 -6.26 -6.07
N LEU A 199 -13.87 -6.46 -4.86
CA LEU A 199 -12.47 -6.78 -4.61
C LEU A 199 -12.28 -8.29 -4.40
N THR A 200 -11.10 -8.79 -4.76
CA THR A 200 -10.67 -10.15 -4.42
C THR A 200 -10.66 -10.34 -2.90
N LYS A 201 -11.01 -11.54 -2.45
CA LYS A 201 -10.96 -11.90 -1.03
C LYS A 201 -9.53 -11.93 -0.51
N HIS A 202 -9.37 -11.86 0.81
CA HIS A 202 -8.07 -11.88 1.49
C HIS A 202 -7.21 -13.12 1.16
N ASP A 203 -7.84 -14.28 0.96
CA ASP A 203 -7.19 -15.56 0.73
C ASP A 203 -7.29 -16.02 -0.74
N ASP A 204 -7.58 -15.10 -1.66
CA ASP A 204 -7.70 -15.41 -3.09
C ASP A 204 -6.34 -15.84 -3.67
N LYS A 205 -6.21 -17.15 -3.91
CA LYS A 205 -4.99 -17.78 -4.43
C LYS A 205 -4.65 -17.35 -5.85
N ASN A 206 -5.59 -16.76 -6.59
CA ASN A 206 -5.38 -16.29 -7.95
C ASN A 206 -4.71 -14.91 -8.00
N VAL A 207 -4.52 -14.23 -6.88
CA VAL A 207 -3.75 -12.98 -6.80
C VAL A 207 -2.34 -13.28 -6.32
N ILE A 208 -1.34 -12.88 -7.10
CA ILE A 208 0.08 -12.98 -6.71
C ILE A 208 0.68 -11.59 -6.60
N LEU A 209 1.35 -11.31 -5.50
CA LEU A 209 2.13 -10.10 -5.28
C LEU A 209 3.62 -10.38 -5.53
N ASP A 210 4.18 -9.69 -6.51
CA ASP A 210 5.60 -9.70 -6.87
C ASP A 210 6.25 -8.36 -6.52
N CYS A 211 7.32 -8.39 -5.72
CA CYS A 211 8.07 -7.20 -5.34
C CYS A 211 9.58 -7.53 -5.31
N PRO A 212 10.26 -7.55 -6.47
CA PRO A 212 11.64 -8.05 -6.55
C PRO A 212 12.63 -7.24 -5.69
N SER A 213 12.41 -5.93 -5.52
CA SER A 213 13.30 -5.07 -4.73
C SER A 213 13.25 -5.33 -3.23
N ILE A 214 12.33 -6.17 -2.74
CA ILE A 214 12.20 -6.48 -1.32
C ILE A 214 13.43 -7.25 -0.79
N VAL A 215 14.08 -8.05 -1.62
CA VAL A 215 15.24 -8.89 -1.27
C VAL A 215 16.59 -8.19 -1.46
N GLY A 216 16.59 -6.85 -1.52
CA GLY A 216 17.81 -6.05 -1.65
C GLY A 216 18.65 -6.01 -0.37
N LEU A 217 19.81 -5.35 -0.44
CA LEU A 217 20.79 -5.22 0.66
C LEU A 217 20.37 -4.15 1.70
N ILE A 218 19.11 -4.18 2.15
CA ILE A 218 18.48 -3.07 2.88
C ILE A 218 19.17 -2.80 4.24
N GLY A 219 19.85 -3.79 4.83
CA GLY A 219 20.63 -3.65 6.06
C GLY A 219 22.12 -3.46 5.88
N ASP A 220 22.66 -3.59 4.66
CA ASP A 220 24.13 -3.58 4.43
C ASP A 220 24.65 -2.20 4.05
N TYR A 221 23.79 -1.32 3.52
CA TYR A 221 24.18 0.03 3.14
C TYR A 221 24.23 1.02 4.31
N CYS A 222 23.48 0.76 5.39
CA CYS A 222 23.48 1.56 6.60
C CYS A 222 22.88 0.82 7.79
N ASP A 223 23.28 1.19 9.00
CA ASP A 223 22.60 0.77 10.22
C ASP A 223 21.24 1.47 10.30
N PHE A 224 20.17 0.88 9.75
CA PHE A 224 18.86 1.55 9.68
C PHE A 224 18.39 2.07 11.06
N GLY A 225 17.80 3.26 11.05
CA GLY A 225 17.34 3.92 12.26
C GLY A 225 16.26 3.15 13.02
N ARG A 226 15.98 3.58 14.26
CA ARG A 226 15.06 2.86 15.15
C ARG A 226 14.14 3.78 15.94
N VAL A 227 12.99 3.26 16.37
CA VAL A 227 12.16 3.90 17.39
C VAL A 227 12.88 3.87 18.74
N ILE A 228 12.95 5.01 19.41
CA ILE A 228 13.55 5.14 20.76
C ILE A 228 12.55 5.46 21.87
N ASP A 229 11.31 5.81 21.52
CA ASP A 229 10.23 6.12 22.46
C ASP A 229 8.92 5.52 21.96
N GLU A 230 8.38 4.51 22.65
CA GLU A 230 7.13 3.82 22.23
C GLU A 230 5.88 4.72 22.40
N ARG A 231 5.91 5.68 23.34
CA ARG A 231 4.79 6.60 23.59
C ARG A 231 4.71 7.69 22.52
N GLY A 232 5.87 8.15 22.03
CA GLY A 232 5.99 9.20 21.01
C GLY A 232 6.39 8.75 19.61
N LEU A 233 6.71 7.47 19.39
CA LEU A 233 7.34 6.91 18.18
C LEU A 233 8.42 7.80 17.55
N LYS A 234 9.39 8.25 18.34
CA LYS A 234 10.49 9.05 17.79
C LYS A 234 11.48 8.15 17.05
N HIS A 235 11.67 8.41 15.76
CA HIS A 235 12.74 7.80 14.98
C HIS A 235 14.09 8.42 15.35
N LYS A 236 15.07 7.58 15.69
CA LYS A 236 16.48 7.95 15.79
C LYS A 236 17.18 7.47 14.52
N CYS A 237 17.80 8.40 13.80
CA CYS A 237 18.55 8.09 12.58
C CYS A 237 19.64 7.06 12.83
N GLY A 238 19.87 6.27 11.78
CA GLY A 238 20.98 5.34 11.66
C GLY A 238 22.35 5.99 11.51
N SER A 239 23.39 5.17 11.47
CA SER A 239 24.73 5.53 11.00
C SER A 239 24.89 5.11 9.53
N ILE A 240 25.64 5.92 8.78
CA ILE A 240 26.19 5.58 7.46
C ILE A 240 27.61 5.08 7.69
#